data_AF-A0A973F9A4-F1
#
_entry.id   AF-A0A973F9A4-F1
#
_cell.length_a   1.000
_cell.length_b   1.000
_cell.length_c   1.000
_cell.angle_alpha   90.00
_cell.angle_beta   90.00
_cell.angle_gamma   90.00
#
_symmetry.space_group_name_H-M   'P 1'
#
loop_
_entity.id
_entity.type
_entity.pdbx_description
1 polymer ?
#
loop_
_entity_poly.entity_id
_entity_poly.type
_entity_poly.pdbx_seq_one_letter_code
_entity_poly.pdbx_strand_id
1 'polypeptide(L)' 'MAKINNLLFSNGINIEGQYLKTEGNIGYVITDVNVEYSQDIIDQLKAIPETIKLRVLY' A
#
# COMPACT_ATOMS: atom_id res chain seq x y z
N MET A 1 -6.09 4.17 4.96
CA MET A 1 -6.18 2.70 5.09
C MET A 1 -7.17 2.08 4.12
N ALA A 2 -8.49 2.34 4.24
CA ALA A 2 -9.51 1.73 3.38
C ALA A 2 -9.22 1.84 1.87
N LYS A 3 -8.71 2.99 1.42
CA LYS A 3 -8.31 3.21 0.01
C LYS A 3 -7.21 2.24 -0.47
N ILE A 4 -6.21 1.96 0.36
CA ILE A 4 -5.09 1.06 0.02
C ILE A 4 -5.62 -0.37 -0.11
N ASN A 5 -6.39 -0.84 0.88
CA ASN A 5 -6.93 -2.19 0.87
C ASN A 5 -7.88 -2.42 -0.31
N ASN A 6 -8.76 -1.46 -0.59
CA ASN A 6 -9.65 -1.53 -1.75
C ASN A 6 -8.87 -1.55 -3.07
N LEU A 7 -7.83 -0.73 -3.21
CA LEU A 7 -6.98 -0.73 -4.40
C LEU A 7 -6.31 -2.09 -4.60
N LEU A 8 -5.69 -2.65 -3.56
CA LEU A 8 -5.04 -3.96 -3.65
C LEU A 8 -6.07 -5.06 -3.99
N PHE A 9 -7.23 -5.05 -3.34
CA PHE A 9 -8.32 -5.99 -3.62
C PHE A 9 -8.85 -5.86 -5.05
N SER A 10 -9.09 -4.65 -5.54
CA SER A 10 -9.56 -4.40 -6.92
C SER A 10 -8.55 -4.82 -7.98
N ASN A 11 -7.26 -4.83 -7.64
CA ASN A 11 -6.21 -5.37 -8.50
C ASN A 11 -6.01 -6.88 -8.32
N GLY A 12 -6.85 -7.57 -7.53
CA GLY A 12 -6.77 -9.02 -7.31
C GLY A 12 -5.58 -9.44 -6.45
N ILE A 13 -5.02 -8.53 -5.65
CA ILE A 13 -3.81 -8.76 -4.88
C ILE A 13 -4.16 -9.24 -3.48
N ASN A 14 -3.64 -10.41 -3.13
CA ASN A 14 -3.75 -10.93 -1.78
C ASN A 14 -2.69 -10.30 -0.87
N ILE A 15 -3.14 -9.85 0.30
CA ILE A 15 -2.29 -9.33 1.37
C ILE A 15 -1.93 -10.49 2.29
N GLU A 16 -0.64 -10.81 2.40
CA GLU A 16 -0.15 -11.89 3.27
C GLU A 16 0.09 -11.41 4.69
N GLY A 17 0.54 -10.16 4.82
CA GLY A 17 0.84 -9.53 6.08
C GLY A 17 0.69 -8.02 5.95
N GLN A 18 0.25 -7.37 7.02
CA GLN A 18 0.17 -5.93 7.05
C GLN A 18 0.48 -5.40 8.45
N TYR A 19 1.38 -4.43 8.51
CA TYR A 19 1.75 -3.76 9.74
C TYR A 19 1.54 -2.26 9.60
N LEU A 20 0.60 -1.72 10.37
CA LEU A 20 0.30 -0.30 10.43
C LEU A 20 0.73 0.24 11.80
N LYS A 21 1.49 1.34 11.78
CA LYS A 21 1.71 2.14 12.97
C LYS A 21 1.39 3.60 12.66
N THR A 22 0.78 4.25 13.63
CA THR A 22 0.41 5.67 13.57
C THR A 22 1.12 6.41 14.68
N GLU A 23 1.81 7.49 14.32
CA GLU A 23 2.43 8.43 15.25
C GLU A 23 1.83 9.82 15.00
N GLY A 24 0.95 10.26 15.91
CA GLY A 24 0.17 11.49 15.74
C GLY A 24 -0.66 11.45 14.46
N ASN A 25 -0.41 12.39 13.55
CA ASN A 25 -1.10 12.51 12.27
C ASN A 25 -0.45 11.73 11.13
N ILE A 26 0.68 11.05 11.37
CA ILE A 26 1.40 10.29 10.34
C ILE A 26 1.16 8.79 10.57
N GLY A 27 0.66 8.12 9.55
CA GLY A 27 0.58 6.66 9.51
C GLY A 27 1.61 6.10 8.54
N TYR A 28 2.34 5.06 8.96
CA TYR A 28 3.15 4.26 8.05
C TYR A 28 2.65 2.83 8.05
N VAL A 29 2.55 2.26 6.85
CA VAL A 29 2.08 0.90 6.63
C VAL A 29 3.09 0.12 5.82
N ILE A 30 3.39 -1.08 6.26
CA ILE A 30 4.15 -2.09 5.51
C ILE A 30 3.14 -3.17 5.15
N THR A 31 3.05 -3.48 3.87
CA THR A 31 2.13 -4.51 3.36
C THR A 31 2.93 -5.51 2.55
N ASP A 32 2.87 -6.76 2.97
CA ASP A 32 3.40 -7.91 2.26
C ASP A 32 2.32 -8.48 1.34
N VAL A 33 2.66 -8.68 0.06
CA VAL A 33 1.73 -9.10 -0.99
C VAL A 33 2.30 -10.28 -1.77
N ASN A 34 1.44 -11.22 -2.18
CA ASN A 34 1.82 -12.42 -2.93
C ASN A 34 1.94 -12.18 -4.45
N VAL A 35 2.34 -10.98 -4.87
CA VAL A 35 2.48 -10.67 -6.30
C VAL A 35 3.74 -9.85 -6.51
N GLU A 36 4.37 -10.05 -7.67
CA GLU A 36 5.43 -9.14 -8.11
C GLU A 36 4.86 -7.74 -8.31
N TYR A 37 5.62 -6.75 -7.89
CA TYR A 37 5.23 -5.35 -7.95
C TYR A 37 5.01 -4.93 -9.41
N SER A 38 3.77 -4.64 -9.78
CA SER A 38 3.50 -3.98 -11.06
C SER A 38 3.69 -2.47 -10.91
N GLN A 39 4.28 -1.85 -11.93
CA GLN A 39 4.48 -0.40 -11.96
C GLN A 39 3.13 0.35 -11.83
N ASP A 40 2.07 -0.23 -12.38
CA ASP A 40 0.71 0.31 -12.30
C ASP A 40 0.19 0.41 -10.87
N ILE A 41 0.37 -0.63 -10.04
CA ILE A 41 -0.04 -0.60 -8.62
C ILE A 41 0.75 0.47 -7.86
N ILE A 42 2.05 0.58 -8.12
CA ILE A 42 2.93 1.59 -7.52
C ILE A 42 2.41 2.99 -7.86
N ASP A 43 2.02 3.22 -9.10
CA ASP A 43 1.55 4.52 -9.57
C ASP A 43 0.16 4.85 -9.01
N GLN A 44 -0.75 3.87 -8.94
CA GLN A 44 -2.05 4.03 -8.28
C GLN A 44 -1.90 4.35 -6.77
N LEU A 45 -0.97 3.67 -6.07
CA LEU A 45 -0.70 3.94 -4.64
C LEU A 45 -0.08 5.31 -4.39
N LYS A 46 0.79 5.78 -5.30
CA LYS A 46 1.33 7.16 -5.28
C LYS A 46 0.26 8.21 -5.58
N ALA A 47 -0.73 7.88 -6.40
CA ALA A 47 -1.81 8.79 -6.76
C ALA A 47 -2.82 9.02 -5.62
N ILE A 48 -2.77 8.21 -4.54
CA ILE A 48 -3.57 8.45 -3.34
C ILE A 48 -3.15 9.80 -2.73
N PRO A 49 -4.05 10.79 -2.59
CA PRO A 49 -3.70 12.15 -2.14
C PRO A 49 -3.00 12.21 -0.78
N GLU A 50 -3.31 11.25 0.10
CA GLU A 50 -2.75 11.15 1.44
C GLU A 50 -1.36 10.46 1.48
N THR A 51 -0.87 9.93 0.36
CA THR A 51 0.45 9.28 0.29
C THR A 51 1.56 10.31 0.35
N ILE A 52 2.27 10.35 1.48
CA ILE A 52 3.44 11.21 1.66
C ILE A 52 4.67 10.63 0.93
N LYS A 53 4.89 9.32 1.06
CA LYS A 53 6.03 8.62 0.48
C LYS A 53 5.69 7.15 0.29
N LEU A 54 6.12 6.58 -0.82
CA LEU A 54 6.01 5.16 -1.14
C LEU A 54 7.40 4.58 -1.41
N ARG A 55 7.68 3.41 -0.84
CA ARG A 55 8.91 2.65 -1.09
C ARG A 55 8.58 1.18 -1.20
N VAL A 56 9.11 0.54 -2.24
CA VAL A 56 9.11 -0.92 -2.38
C VAL A 56 10.35 -1.45 -1.67
N LEU A 57 10.15 -2.46 -0.82
CA LEU A 57 11.21 -3.16 -0.09
C LEU A 57 11.50 -4.49 -0.82
N TYR A 58 12.75 -4.95 -0.78
CA TYR A 58 13.25 -6.17 -1.41
C TYR A 58 13.71 -7.17 -0.37
#